data_AF-A0A1V3QFJ2-F1
#
_entry.id   AF-A0A1V3QFJ2-F1
#
_cell.length_a   1.000
_cell.length_b   1.000
_cell.length_c   1.000
_cell.angle_alpha   90.00
_cell.angle_beta   90.00
_cell.angle_gamma   90.00
#
_symmetry.space_group_name_H-M   'P 1'
#
loop_
_entity.id
_entity.type
_entity.pdbx_description
1 polymer ?
#
loop_
_entity_poly.entity_id
_entity_poly.type
_entity_poly.pdbx_seq_one_letter_code
_entity_poly.pdbx_strand_id
1 'polypeptide(L)' 'MERQRQGQMKHDNRVVCDARRRHDGQPCQALSVPGKKRCKWHGGCSTGPRTVAGKLKCAANLPIRH' A
#
# COMPACT_ATOMS: atom_id res chain seq x y z
N MET A 1 -6.38 5.74 23.89
CA MET A 1 -5.01 5.50 23.34
C MET A 1 -4.95 6.08 21.93
N GLU A 2 -4.74 7.39 21.85
CA GLU A 2 -4.53 8.13 20.61
C GLU A 2 -3.26 7.67 19.91
N ARG A 3 -3.36 7.31 18.62
CA ARG A 3 -2.18 7.01 17.79
C ARG A 3 -1.91 8.22 16.90
N GLN A 4 -1.04 9.10 17.38
CA GLN A 4 -0.44 10.19 16.62
C GLN A 4 0.22 9.60 15.37
N ARG A 5 -0.36 9.90 14.21
CA ARG A 5 0.08 9.43 12.91
C ARG A 5 0.79 10.56 12.19
N GLN A 6 2.02 10.87 12.60
CA GLN A 6 2.82 11.93 11.98
C GLN A 6 4.02 11.30 11.27
N GLY A 7 3.84 11.00 9.99
CA GLY A 7 4.93 10.73 9.07
C GLY A 7 5.09 11.96 8.18
N GLN A 8 6.16 12.71 8.40
CA GLN A 8 6.54 13.91 7.64
C GLN A 8 6.45 13.63 6.12
N MET A 9 5.59 14.37 5.41
CA MET A 9 5.44 14.27 3.95
C MET A 9 6.62 14.96 3.28
N LYS A 10 7.72 14.23 3.12
CA LYS A 10 8.84 14.65 2.27
C LYS A 10 8.35 14.72 0.81
N HIS A 11 8.72 15.79 0.13
CA HIS A 11 8.22 16.30 -1.17
C HIS A 11 7.49 15.32 -2.11
N ASP A 12 6.41 15.84 -2.70
CA ASP A 12 5.36 15.24 -3.52
C ASP A 12 5.88 14.70 -4.89
N ASN A 13 7.01 13.99 -4.92
CA ASN A 13 7.43 13.21 -6.09
C ASN A 13 6.54 11.98 -6.19
N ARG A 14 5.30 12.19 -6.64
CA ARG A 14 4.39 11.11 -7.04
C ARG A 14 5.00 10.43 -8.26
N VAL A 15 5.14 9.12 -8.17
CA VAL A 15 5.58 8.27 -9.26
C VAL A 15 4.36 7.61 -9.91
N VAL A 16 4.51 7.10 -11.13
CA VAL A 16 3.46 6.27 -11.73
C VAL A 16 3.25 5.01 -10.87
N CYS A 17 1.99 4.63 -10.67
CA CYS A 17 1.64 3.48 -9.85
C CYS A 17 2.23 2.18 -10.40
N ASP A 18 2.97 1.47 -9.57
CA ASP A 18 3.65 0.21 -9.91
C ASP A 18 2.71 -1.03 -9.88
N ALA A 19 1.44 -0.85 -10.22
CA ALA A 19 0.45 -1.92 -10.24
C ALA A 19 -0.11 -2.12 -11.65
N ARG A 20 -0.71 -3.28 -11.92
CA ARG A 20 -1.42 -3.56 -13.16
C ARG A 20 -2.91 -3.42 -12.97
N ARG A 21 -3.61 -2.90 -13.98
CA ARG A 21 -5.06 -2.78 -13.99
C ARG A 21 -5.68 -4.16 -14.09
N ARG A 22 -6.76 -4.39 -13.34
CA ARG A 22 -7.47 -5.68 -13.33
C ARG A 22 -8.21 -6.01 -14.62
N HIS A 23 -8.64 -5.00 -15.39
CA HIS A 23 -9.48 -5.19 -16.57
C HIS A 23 -8.69 -5.74 -17.78
N ASP A 24 -7.49 -5.22 -18.00
CA ASP A 24 -6.69 -5.48 -19.20
C ASP A 24 -5.24 -5.87 -18.90
N GLY A 25 -4.86 -5.98 -17.62
CA GLY A 25 -3.51 -6.39 -17.20
C GLY A 25 -2.41 -5.36 -17.50
N GLN A 26 -2.76 -4.21 -18.07
CA GLN A 26 -1.82 -3.17 -18.46
C GLN A 26 -1.33 -2.36 -17.24
N PRO A 27 -0.17 -1.69 -17.33
CA PRO A 27 0.33 -0.85 -16.25
C PRO A 27 -0.68 0.23 -15.82
N CYS A 28 -0.75 0.50 -14.52
CA CYS A 28 -1.58 1.55 -13.99
C CYS A 28 -0.99 2.91 -14.36
N GLN A 29 -1.80 3.78 -14.97
CA GLN A 29 -1.38 5.12 -15.39
C GLN A 29 -1.59 6.18 -14.31
N ALA A 30 -2.24 5.82 -13.19
CA ALA A 30 -2.51 6.77 -12.11
C ALA A 30 -1.25 7.08 -11.30
N LEU A 31 -1.15 8.32 -10.82
CA LEU A 31 -0.09 8.74 -9.90
C LEU A 31 -0.23 8.05 -8.53
N SER A 32 0.92 7.78 -7.91
CA SER A 32 1.00 7.25 -6.57
C SER A 32 0.50 8.26 -5.54
N VAL A 33 0.11 7.74 -4.37
CA VAL A 33 -0.07 8.60 -3.19
C VAL A 33 1.31 9.17 -2.80
N PRO A 34 1.40 10.45 -2.36
CA PRO A 34 2.66 11.05 -1.94
C PRO A 34 3.46 10.15 -0.98
N GLY A 35 4.76 10.00 -1.26
CA GLY A 35 5.65 9.14 -0.48
C GLY A 35 5.43 7.63 -0.63
N LYS A 36 4.58 7.19 -1.56
CA LYS A 36 4.31 5.76 -1.83
C LYS A 36 4.50 5.42 -3.30
N LYS A 37 4.51 4.11 -3.61
CA LYS A 37 4.65 3.55 -4.96
C LYS A 37 3.32 3.21 -5.66
N ARG A 38 2.20 3.24 -4.94
CA ARG A 38 0.88 2.84 -5.47
C ARG A 38 -0.15 3.95 -5.35
N CYS A 39 -1.09 3.98 -6.29
CA CYS A 39 -2.20 4.93 -6.31
C CYS A 39 -3.31 4.54 -5.32
N LYS A 40 -4.29 5.42 -5.12
CA LYS A 40 -5.42 5.18 -4.20
C LYS A 40 -6.20 3.89 -4.52
N TRP A 41 -6.32 3.55 -5.81
CA TRP A 41 -7.08 2.38 -6.28
C TRP A 41 -6.35 1.05 -6.13
N HIS A 42 -5.02 1.06 -6.16
CA HIS A 42 -4.17 -0.13 -6.02
C HIS A 42 -3.52 -0.22 -4.63
N GLY A 43 -4.23 0.22 -3.59
CA GLY A 43 -3.82 0.05 -2.20
C GLY A 43 -2.84 1.11 -1.67
N GLY A 44 -2.59 2.19 -2.41
CA GLY A 44 -1.82 3.34 -1.93
C GLY A 44 -2.40 3.97 -0.66
N CYS A 45 -3.72 3.88 -0.46
CA CYS A 45 -4.39 4.32 0.77
C CYS A 45 -4.44 3.26 1.88
N SER A 46 -4.07 2.01 1.60
CA SER A 46 -4.12 0.94 2.60
C SER A 46 -3.13 1.23 3.73
N THR A 47 -3.56 0.91 4.96
CA THR A 47 -2.73 1.02 6.18
C THR A 47 -2.32 -0.33 6.75
N GLY A 48 -2.64 -1.42 6.04
CA GLY A 48 -2.46 -2.79 6.53
C GLY A 48 -3.43 -3.15 7.67
N PRO A 49 -3.40 -4.40 8.15
CA PRO A 49 -4.20 -4.83 9.28
C PRO A 49 -3.77 -4.13 10.57
N ARG A 50 -4.74 -3.54 11.29
CA ARG A 50 -4.48 -2.79 12.53
C ARG A 50 -4.63 -3.65 13.80
N THR A 51 -5.34 -4.76 13.71
CA THR A 51 -5.60 -5.68 14.84
C THR A 51 -4.61 -6.85 14.85
N VAL A 52 -4.40 -7.45 16.02
CA VAL A 52 -3.54 -8.64 16.17
C VAL A 52 -4.06 -9.79 15.31
N ALA A 53 -5.36 -10.10 15.38
CA ALA A 53 -5.98 -11.13 14.55
C ALA A 53 -5.79 -10.88 13.04
N GLY A 54 -5.92 -9.62 12.59
CA GLY A 54 -5.68 -9.27 11.19
C GLY A 54 -4.23 -9.47 10.77
N LYS A 55 -3.26 -9.13 11.63
CA LYS A 55 -1.83 -9.38 11.38
C LYS A 55 -1.52 -10.87 11.31
N LEU A 56 -2.08 -11.67 12.21
CA LEU A 56 -1.92 -13.13 12.20
C LEU A 56 -2.46 -13.76 10.92
N LYS A 57 -3.65 -13.34 10.46
CA LYS A 57 -4.22 -13.80 9.17
C LYS A 57 -3.31 -13.48 7.99
N CYS A 58 -2.75 -12.27 7.94
CA CYS A 58 -1.79 -11.93 6.89
C CYS A 58 -0.50 -12.76 6.99
N ALA A 59 0.00 -12.98 8.22
CA ALA A 59 1.21 -13.76 8.47
C ALA A 59 1.07 -15.22 8.04
N ALA A 60 -0.10 -15.83 8.25
CA ALA A 60 -0.38 -17.21 7.86
C ALA A 60 -0.29 -17.46 6.34
N ASN A 61 -0.37 -16.41 5.51
CA ASN A 61 -0.26 -16.50 4.06
C ASN A 61 1.16 -16.24 3.53
N LEU A 62 2.15 -15.96 4.40
CA LEU A 62 3.53 -15.83 3.97
C LEU A 62 4.10 -17.24 3.69
N PRO A 63 4.87 -17.41 2.59
CA PRO A 63 5.55 -18.67 2.34
C PRO A 63 6.58 -18.95 3.44
N ILE A 64 6.72 -20.21 3.84
CA ILE A 64 7.81 -20.62 4.72
C ILE A 64 9.11 -20.35 3.97
N ARG A 65 9.90 -19.43 4.49
CA ARG A 65 11.24 -19.15 3.96
C ARG A 65 12.14 -20.27 4.51
N HIS A 66 12.56 -21.16 3.62
CA HIS A 66 13.66 -22.09 3.89
C HIS A 66 14.98 -21.33 3.98
#